data_AF-A0A954K426-F1
#
_entry.id   AF-A0A954K426-F1
#
_cell.length_a   1.000
_cell.length_b   1.000
_cell.length_c   1.000
_cell.angle_alpha   90.00
_cell.angle_beta   90.00
_cell.angle_gamma   90.00
#
_symmetry.space_group_name_H-M   'P 1'
#
loop_
_entity.id
_entity.type
_entity.pdbx_description
1 polymer ?
#
loop_
_entity_poly.entity_id
_entity_poly.type
_entity_poly.pdbx_seq_one_letter_code
_entity_poly.pdbx_strand_id
1 'polypeptide(L)'
;MMLPRWFFNQFTMVLVLISALLIAVGIQSVRTAPSKLSPTTNPNSIAVRKPVLVQTHPVDWNQPVSVITTGNTLRFPLSWNEGDEYVLIINNLEQTPHLTQTIHLSAEIDSRAQFPADCYFQNTTPLSLTLRDSQGSALSPPSGSPDQQATRREPNAKQESPASERSFYLFVTDGNLSDRNQYTRITGRLLQHSPRVAIYLDEQQKISELDPELVEEIIETLEQQVLDRINIQCGPIRDIDLDGRFTILLSPWLSRLQGGKTFINGFVRPSDFRETVSEPFSNHCDMLYLNSALKPGQELLDLLSHEVTHAAVSSLRAVQSGSRRGPLMDEEDWLNEGIAHIMEPGYTNRDYRISEFYRKPEAYPLVVADYYRAQLWRNHGCRGAVNLFLDWCNQLEPAQRFPYRFTHHPLTGTRKMEQLTAHPFPELFRLWSLYLARQS
;
A
#
# COMPACT_ATOMS: atom_id res chain seq x y z
N MET A 1 24.22 46.23 24.21
CA MET A 1 25.37 45.32 24.36
C MET A 1 24.99 44.01 23.69
N MET A 2 25.41 43.81 22.43
CA MET A 2 25.05 42.64 21.62
C MET A 2 26.07 41.52 21.86
N LEU A 3 25.60 40.34 22.25
CA LEU A 3 26.41 39.12 22.32
C LEU A 3 26.47 38.44 20.93
N PRO A 4 27.58 37.75 20.57
CA PRO A 4 27.80 37.29 19.21
C PRO A 4 27.01 36.00 18.90
N ARG A 5 26.37 35.99 17.72
CA ARG A 5 25.60 34.89 17.10
C ARG A 5 26.35 33.56 16.91
N TRP A 6 27.62 33.47 17.28
CA TRP A 6 28.45 32.29 17.00
C TRP A 6 28.36 31.20 18.08
N PHE A 7 27.82 31.50 19.26
CA PHE A 7 27.66 30.51 20.35
C PHE A 7 26.44 29.59 20.21
N PHE A 8 25.45 29.93 19.35
CA PHE A 8 24.21 29.16 19.26
C PHE A 8 24.28 27.97 18.30
N ASN A 9 25.16 28.00 17.28
CA ASN A 9 25.20 26.95 16.25
C ASN A 9 26.01 25.70 16.62
N GLN A 10 26.88 25.78 17.64
CA GLN A 10 27.66 24.62 18.11
C GLN A 10 26.85 23.74 19.07
N PHE A 11 25.88 24.30 19.80
CA PHE A 11 25.03 23.53 20.73
C PHE A 11 23.91 22.76 20.03
N THR A 12 23.39 23.25 18.90
CA THR A 12 22.35 22.58 18.11
C THR A 12 22.86 21.34 17.38
N MET A 13 24.11 21.34 16.90
CA MET A 13 24.72 20.18 16.23
C MET A 13 24.99 19.01 17.19
N VAL A 14 25.38 19.29 18.44
CA VAL A 14 25.67 18.24 19.44
C VAL A 14 24.37 17.63 20.00
N LEU A 15 23.28 18.40 20.15
CA LEU A 15 22.00 17.86 20.60
C LEU A 15 21.29 17.01 19.54
N VAL A 16 21.43 17.34 18.25
CA VAL A 16 20.84 16.55 17.15
C VAL A 16 21.55 15.19 17.00
N LEU A 17 22.87 15.13 17.23
CA LEU A 17 23.62 13.87 17.20
C LEU A 17 23.35 12.96 18.42
N ILE A 18 23.10 13.52 19.61
CA ILE A 18 22.76 12.71 20.80
C ILE A 18 21.30 12.21 20.74
N SER A 19 20.39 12.96 20.10
CA SER A 19 19.00 12.54 19.88
C SER A 19 18.89 11.39 18.87
N ALA A 20 19.72 11.39 17.82
CA ALA A 20 19.79 10.29 16.86
C ALA A 20 20.44 9.02 17.44
N LEU A 21 21.34 9.16 18.42
CA LEU A 21 22.05 8.03 19.04
C LEU A 21 21.20 7.30 20.11
N LEU A 22 20.23 7.97 20.74
CA LEU A 22 19.37 7.38 21.78
C LEU A 22 18.09 6.69 21.24
N ILE A 23 17.77 6.88 19.95
CA ILE A 23 16.67 6.16 19.27
C ILE A 23 17.12 4.76 18.79
N ALA A 24 18.43 4.52 18.64
CA ALA A 24 18.99 3.25 18.19
C ALA A 24 19.13 2.16 19.28
N VAL A 25 18.84 2.46 20.56
CA VAL A 25 19.03 1.51 21.69
C VAL A 25 17.70 1.11 22.37
N GLY A 26 16.57 1.68 21.94
CA GLY A 26 15.28 1.56 22.66
C GLY A 26 14.28 0.49 22.19
N ILE A 27 14.63 -0.41 21.27
CA ILE A 27 13.76 -1.53 20.87
C ILE A 27 14.54 -2.85 20.94
N GLN A 28 14.86 -3.27 22.16
CA GLN A 28 15.00 -4.69 22.46
C GLN A 28 13.72 -5.13 23.17
N SER A 29 12.86 -5.85 22.45
CA SER A 29 11.82 -6.65 23.08
C SER A 29 11.82 -8.06 22.48
N VAL A 30 12.29 -8.98 23.32
CA VAL A 30 11.92 -10.40 23.44
C VAL A 30 12.03 -11.24 22.16
N ARG A 31 13.26 -11.66 21.83
CA ARG A 31 13.49 -12.90 21.08
C ARG A 31 13.54 -14.07 22.05
N THR A 32 12.66 -15.04 21.86
CA THR A 32 12.78 -16.39 22.43
C THR A 32 14.02 -17.08 21.82
N ALA A 33 14.80 -17.71 22.68
CA ALA A 33 16.08 -18.33 22.36
C ALA A 33 15.92 -19.58 21.46
N PRO A 34 16.76 -19.76 20.42
CA PRO A 34 16.97 -21.07 19.82
C PRO A 34 18.00 -21.85 20.63
N SER A 35 17.68 -23.11 20.90
CA SER A 35 18.52 -24.09 21.58
C SER A 35 19.82 -24.36 20.81
N LYS A 36 20.92 -24.40 21.56
CA LYS A 36 22.28 -24.77 21.15
C LYS A 36 22.31 -26.15 20.48
N LEU A 37 22.87 -26.20 19.27
CA LEU A 37 23.51 -27.40 18.71
C LEU A 37 24.95 -27.01 18.36
N SER A 38 25.88 -27.76 18.94
CA SER A 38 27.33 -27.53 18.84
C SER A 38 27.89 -27.96 17.49
N PRO A 39 29.02 -27.38 17.04
CA PRO A 39 29.58 -27.60 15.72
C PRO A 39 30.60 -28.74 15.74
N THR A 40 30.45 -29.69 14.81
CA THR A 40 31.52 -30.64 14.45
C THR A 40 31.42 -30.96 12.96
N THR A 41 32.20 -30.29 12.11
CA THR A 41 33.04 -30.92 11.08
C THR A 41 33.91 -29.89 10.33
N ASN A 42 35.15 -30.29 10.09
CA ASN A 42 36.23 -29.50 9.50
C ASN A 42 35.99 -29.13 8.02
N PRO A 43 36.65 -28.06 7.52
CA PRO A 43 36.54 -27.56 6.16
C PRO A 43 37.45 -28.36 5.24
N ASN A 44 36.91 -29.04 4.23
CA ASN A 44 37.72 -29.54 3.13
C ASN A 44 36.93 -29.45 1.81
N SER A 45 37.51 -28.69 0.89
CA SER A 45 37.22 -28.61 -0.54
C SER A 45 35.76 -28.34 -0.95
N ILE A 46 35.43 -27.06 -1.18
CA ILE A 46 34.39 -26.70 -2.14
C ILE A 46 34.96 -27.04 -3.52
N ALA A 47 34.61 -28.22 -4.03
CA ALA A 47 34.81 -28.53 -5.43
C ALA A 47 33.97 -27.52 -6.23
N VAL A 48 34.64 -26.54 -6.84
CA VAL A 48 34.05 -25.68 -7.87
C VAL A 48 33.65 -26.61 -9.00
N ARG A 49 32.39 -27.05 -8.98
CA ARG A 49 31.80 -27.71 -10.13
C ARG A 49 31.75 -26.64 -11.21
N LYS A 50 32.62 -26.78 -12.22
CA LYS A 50 32.46 -26.09 -13.51
C LYS A 50 30.97 -26.17 -13.87
N PRO A 51 30.29 -25.06 -14.18
CA PRO A 51 28.93 -25.14 -14.67
C PRO A 51 28.95 -26.08 -15.87
N VAL A 52 28.18 -27.15 -15.77
CA VAL A 52 27.88 -28.01 -16.90
C VAL A 52 27.22 -27.08 -17.91
N LEU A 53 27.90 -26.80 -19.03
CA LEU A 53 27.28 -26.16 -20.19
C LEU A 53 26.15 -27.10 -20.64
N VAL A 54 24.97 -26.89 -20.09
CA VAL A 54 23.74 -27.41 -20.65
C VAL A 54 23.71 -26.89 -22.08
N GLN A 55 23.54 -27.78 -23.05
CA GLN A 55 23.42 -27.42 -24.46
C GLN A 55 22.47 -26.23 -24.58
N THR A 56 23.02 -25.06 -24.92
CA THR A 56 22.24 -23.84 -25.06
C THR A 56 21.37 -24.02 -26.29
N HIS A 57 20.08 -24.28 -26.07
CA HIS A 57 19.10 -24.03 -27.11
C HIS A 57 19.32 -22.61 -27.65
N PRO A 58 19.13 -22.37 -28.96
CA PRO A 58 19.25 -21.03 -29.51
C PRO A 58 18.35 -20.08 -28.74
N VAL A 59 18.89 -18.92 -28.34
CA VAL A 59 18.16 -17.91 -27.58
C VAL A 59 17.06 -17.35 -28.47
N ASP A 60 15.80 -17.50 -28.06
CA ASP A 60 14.68 -16.82 -28.68
C ASP A 60 14.65 -15.36 -28.20
N TRP A 61 15.18 -14.44 -29.01
CA TRP A 61 15.21 -13.02 -28.67
C TRP A 61 13.82 -12.37 -28.56
N ASN A 62 12.74 -13.07 -28.96
CA ASN A 62 11.37 -12.64 -28.75
C ASN A 62 10.82 -13.01 -27.36
N GLN A 63 11.56 -13.81 -26.58
CA GLN A 63 11.24 -14.16 -25.21
C GLN A 63 12.17 -13.42 -24.25
N PRO A 64 11.76 -13.20 -22.99
CA PRO A 64 12.65 -12.55 -22.04
C PRO A 64 13.89 -13.42 -21.81
N VAL A 65 15.03 -12.76 -21.59
CA VAL A 65 16.35 -13.40 -21.52
C VAL A 65 17.03 -12.97 -20.24
N SER A 66 17.49 -13.94 -19.45
CA SER A 66 18.41 -13.71 -18.34
C SER A 66 19.82 -13.54 -18.88
N VAL A 67 20.48 -12.45 -18.47
CA VAL A 67 21.89 -12.18 -18.75
C VAL A 67 22.71 -12.66 -17.55
N ILE A 68 23.51 -13.69 -17.75
CA ILE A 68 24.40 -14.26 -16.73
C ILE A 68 25.83 -13.84 -17.06
N THR A 69 26.48 -13.13 -16.14
CA THR A 69 27.84 -12.66 -16.32
C THR A 69 28.78 -13.23 -15.27
N THR A 70 30.06 -13.35 -15.63
CA THR A 70 31.12 -13.84 -14.74
C THR A 70 32.15 -12.76 -14.38
N GLY A 71 31.97 -11.53 -14.86
CA GLY A 71 32.87 -10.39 -14.62
C GLY A 71 32.17 -9.16 -14.03
N ASN A 72 32.97 -8.17 -13.58
CA ASN A 72 32.49 -6.95 -12.93
C ASN A 72 31.85 -5.92 -13.88
N THR A 73 31.95 -6.14 -15.19
CA THR A 73 31.37 -5.26 -16.22
C THR A 73 30.40 -6.06 -17.07
N LEU A 74 29.14 -5.65 -17.07
CA LEU A 74 28.10 -6.28 -17.88
C LEU A 74 28.23 -5.80 -19.33
N ARG A 75 28.45 -6.71 -20.27
CA ARG A 75 28.48 -6.45 -21.71
C ARG A 75 27.61 -7.45 -22.42
N PHE A 76 26.68 -6.99 -23.24
CA PHE A 76 25.82 -7.83 -24.06
C PHE A 76 25.81 -7.31 -25.51
N PRO A 77 25.93 -8.19 -26.52
CA PRO A 77 25.78 -7.78 -27.92
C PRO A 77 24.37 -7.27 -28.22
N LEU A 78 24.30 -6.23 -29.06
CA LEU A 78 23.07 -5.77 -29.71
C LEU A 78 23.27 -5.86 -31.22
N SER A 79 22.26 -6.35 -31.95
CA SER A 79 22.25 -6.35 -33.41
C SER A 79 21.83 -4.97 -33.91
N TRP A 80 22.64 -4.30 -34.72
CA TRP A 80 22.26 -3.00 -35.27
C TRP A 80 22.18 -3.10 -36.79
N ASN A 81 20.98 -2.89 -37.35
CA ASN A 81 20.81 -2.56 -38.76
C ASN A 81 20.60 -1.05 -38.91
N GLU A 82 20.82 -0.54 -40.12
CA GLU A 82 20.52 0.85 -40.45
C GLU A 82 19.01 1.11 -40.28
N GLY A 83 18.66 2.03 -39.38
CA GLY A 83 17.27 2.36 -39.05
C GLY A 83 16.68 1.67 -37.81
N ASP A 84 17.42 0.77 -37.15
CA ASP A 84 16.95 0.15 -35.91
C ASP A 84 16.97 1.15 -34.74
N GLU A 85 15.88 1.17 -33.95
CA GLU A 85 15.79 1.92 -32.69
C GLU A 85 15.64 0.95 -31.51
N TYR A 86 16.41 1.20 -30.44
CA TYR A 86 16.37 0.41 -29.22
C TYR A 86 15.96 1.27 -28.03
N VAL A 87 15.01 0.79 -27.24
CA VAL A 87 14.65 1.37 -25.94
C VAL A 87 15.27 0.51 -24.84
N LEU A 88 16.15 1.11 -24.04
CA LEU A 88 16.71 0.50 -22.85
C LEU A 88 15.92 0.94 -21.62
N ILE A 89 15.27 -0.01 -20.96
CA ILE A 89 14.55 0.22 -19.70
C ILE A 89 15.39 -0.37 -18.57
N ILE A 90 15.72 0.48 -17.59
CA ILE A 90 16.46 0.06 -16.40
C ILE A 90 15.50 0.06 -15.23
N ASN A 91 15.31 -1.12 -14.64
CA ASN A 91 14.48 -1.32 -13.46
C ASN A 91 15.37 -1.58 -12.25
N ASN A 92 15.03 -0.97 -11.11
CA ASN A 92 15.70 -1.21 -9.84
C ASN A 92 14.71 -1.81 -8.84
N LEU A 93 15.06 -2.97 -8.29
CA LEU A 93 14.29 -3.68 -7.25
C LEU A 93 14.96 -3.62 -5.87
N GLU A 94 16.02 -2.81 -5.72
CA GLU A 94 16.64 -2.55 -4.42
C GLU A 94 15.60 -1.98 -3.44
N GLN A 95 15.46 -2.65 -2.30
CA GLN A 95 14.48 -2.29 -1.27
C GLN A 95 15.07 -1.40 -0.20
N THR A 96 16.41 -1.29 -0.14
CA THR A 96 17.11 -0.45 0.82
C THR A 96 16.88 1.02 0.48
N PRO A 97 16.15 1.78 1.31
CA PRO A 97 15.92 3.19 1.05
C PRO A 97 17.26 3.95 1.08
N HIS A 98 17.36 4.98 0.24
CA HIS A 98 18.53 5.88 0.12
C HIS A 98 19.82 5.26 -0.41
N LEU A 99 19.83 3.98 -0.83
CA LEU A 99 20.95 3.44 -1.57
C LEU A 99 20.84 3.85 -3.04
N THR A 100 21.59 4.87 -3.44
CA THR A 100 21.72 5.25 -4.84
C THR A 100 22.88 4.51 -5.47
N GLN A 101 22.64 3.88 -6.63
CA GLN A 101 23.69 3.33 -7.47
C GLN A 101 23.69 4.08 -8.80
N THR A 102 24.87 4.56 -9.21
CA THR A 102 25.07 5.14 -10.53
C THR A 102 25.40 4.03 -11.51
N ILE A 103 24.57 3.88 -12.54
CA ILE A 103 24.82 2.95 -13.64
C ILE A 103 25.45 3.74 -14.78
N HIS A 104 26.67 3.36 -15.16
CA HIS A 104 27.33 3.92 -16.34
C HIS A 104 27.04 3.02 -17.53
N LEU A 105 26.42 3.60 -18.55
CA LEU A 105 26.15 2.94 -19.81
C LEU A 105 27.08 3.48 -20.89
N SER A 106 27.68 2.57 -21.65
CA SER A 106 28.49 2.88 -22.81
C SER A 106 28.15 1.90 -23.92
N ALA A 107 28.06 2.38 -25.15
CA ALA A 107 27.94 1.55 -26.34
C ALA A 107 29.22 1.68 -27.16
N GLU A 108 29.75 0.55 -27.63
CA GLU A 108 30.93 0.48 -28.48
C GLU A 108 30.59 -0.34 -29.72
N ILE A 109 31.02 0.11 -30.90
CA ILE A 109 30.88 -0.66 -32.14
C ILE A 109 31.97 -1.72 -32.13
N ASP A 110 31.58 -2.98 -31.89
CA ASP A 110 32.51 -4.10 -32.00
C ASP A 110 32.53 -4.62 -33.44
N SER A 111 33.64 -4.36 -34.13
CA SER A 111 33.88 -4.90 -35.48
C SER A 111 34.29 -6.38 -35.48
N ARG A 112 34.55 -6.95 -34.29
CA ARG A 112 34.89 -8.35 -34.13
C ARG A 112 33.61 -9.09 -33.74
N ALA A 113 33.16 -10.01 -34.58
CA ALA A 113 32.00 -10.88 -34.32
C ALA A 113 32.28 -11.95 -33.23
N GLN A 114 33.01 -11.60 -32.17
CA GLN A 114 33.31 -12.49 -31.05
C GLN A 114 32.34 -12.19 -29.91
N PHE A 115 31.53 -13.19 -29.57
CA PHE A 115 30.70 -13.13 -28.37
C PHE A 115 31.60 -12.99 -27.12
N PRO A 116 31.28 -12.08 -26.19
CA PRO A 116 32.03 -11.99 -24.94
C PRO A 116 32.01 -13.34 -24.23
N ALA A 117 33.18 -13.91 -23.94
CA ALA A 117 33.30 -15.21 -23.27
C ALA A 117 32.67 -15.26 -21.86
N ASP A 118 32.39 -14.07 -21.30
CA ASP A 118 31.94 -13.87 -19.93
C ASP A 118 30.44 -13.52 -19.83
N CYS A 119 29.68 -13.58 -20.92
CA CYS A 119 28.25 -13.27 -20.97
C CYS A 119 27.46 -14.41 -21.63
N TYR A 120 26.47 -14.92 -20.91
CA TYR A 120 25.59 -15.98 -21.40
C TYR A 120 24.13 -15.53 -21.29
N PHE A 121 23.36 -15.92 -22.29
CA PHE A 121 21.94 -15.61 -22.41
C PHE A 121 21.13 -16.87 -22.25
N GLN A 122 20.09 -16.81 -21.44
CA GLN A 122 19.15 -17.90 -21.28
C GLN A 122 17.75 -17.35 -21.34
N ASN A 123 16.91 -17.88 -22.25
CA ASN A 123 15.49 -17.53 -22.22
C ASN A 123 14.90 -17.86 -20.85
N THR A 124 14.23 -16.88 -20.25
CA THR A 124 13.36 -17.12 -19.11
C THR A 124 12.13 -17.87 -19.60
N THR A 125 11.54 -18.70 -18.75
CA THR A 125 10.29 -19.39 -19.08
C THR A 125 9.23 -18.36 -19.51
N PRO A 126 8.73 -18.42 -20.76
CA PRO A 126 7.72 -17.50 -21.26
C PRO A 126 6.48 -17.52 -20.38
N LEU A 127 5.90 -16.35 -20.15
CA LEU A 127 4.53 -16.27 -19.68
C LEU A 127 3.59 -16.53 -20.84
N SER A 128 2.57 -17.36 -20.60
CA SER A 128 1.33 -17.28 -21.38
C SER A 128 0.57 -16.02 -20.94
N LEU A 129 1.02 -14.85 -21.42
CA LEU A 129 0.20 -13.66 -21.41
C LEU A 129 -0.89 -13.87 -22.45
N THR A 130 -2.05 -14.38 -22.07
CA THR A 130 -3.26 -14.17 -22.87
C THR A 130 -3.68 -12.69 -22.74
N LEU A 131 -2.88 -11.80 -23.33
CA LEU A 131 -3.30 -10.46 -23.71
C LEU A 131 -4.35 -10.64 -24.80
N ARG A 132 -5.62 -10.37 -24.49
CA ARG A 132 -6.70 -10.40 -25.47
C ARG A 132 -6.56 -9.22 -26.44
N ASP A 133 -5.96 -9.48 -27.59
CA ASP A 133 -6.52 -8.98 -28.85
C ASP A 133 -7.65 -9.93 -29.25
N SER A 134 -8.87 -9.62 -28.82
CA SER A 134 -10.08 -10.29 -29.33
C SER A 134 -11.27 -9.35 -29.20
N GLN A 135 -11.56 -8.68 -30.31
CA GLN A 135 -12.89 -8.14 -30.59
C GLN A 135 -13.96 -9.23 -30.43
N GLY A 136 -15.08 -8.85 -29.82
CA GLY A 136 -16.39 -9.44 -30.09
C GLY A 136 -16.59 -10.92 -29.79
N SER A 137 -16.90 -11.27 -28.54
CA SER A 137 -17.92 -12.30 -28.31
C SER A 137 -18.52 -12.15 -26.92
N ALA A 138 -19.81 -11.80 -26.90
CA ALA A 138 -20.64 -11.81 -25.71
C ALA A 138 -20.79 -13.26 -25.22
N LEU A 139 -20.28 -13.55 -24.03
CA LEU A 139 -20.58 -14.79 -23.32
C LEU A 139 -21.24 -14.42 -21.99
N SER A 140 -22.45 -14.93 -21.85
CA SER A 140 -23.34 -14.77 -20.70
C SER A 140 -22.67 -15.24 -19.40
N PRO A 141 -23.00 -14.63 -18.25
CA PRO A 141 -22.43 -15.04 -16.97
C PRO A 141 -22.92 -16.46 -16.59
N PRO A 142 -22.03 -17.30 -16.03
CA PRO A 142 -22.45 -18.54 -15.40
C PRO A 142 -23.22 -18.24 -14.11
N SER A 143 -24.46 -18.71 -14.08
CA SER A 143 -25.32 -18.82 -12.90
C SER A 143 -24.75 -19.84 -11.92
N GLY A 144 -23.70 -19.44 -11.20
CA GLY A 144 -23.18 -20.14 -10.03
C GLY A 144 -23.61 -19.42 -8.77
N SER A 145 -24.69 -19.90 -8.14
CA SER A 145 -25.16 -19.42 -6.85
C SER A 145 -24.03 -19.48 -5.82
N PRO A 146 -23.63 -18.35 -5.21
CA PRO A 146 -22.81 -18.40 -4.00
C PRO A 146 -23.66 -19.02 -2.90
N ASP A 147 -23.10 -20.05 -2.27
CA ASP A 147 -23.63 -20.68 -1.06
C ASP A 147 -23.96 -19.59 -0.03
N GLN A 148 -25.23 -19.24 0.07
CA GLN A 148 -25.78 -18.28 1.02
C GLN A 148 -25.82 -18.93 2.40
N GLN A 149 -24.65 -19.02 3.03
CA GLN A 149 -24.55 -19.00 4.50
C GLN A 149 -24.15 -17.61 4.97
N ALA A 150 -24.74 -16.57 4.35
CA ALA A 150 -25.08 -15.37 5.09
C ALA A 150 -26.22 -15.77 6.01
N THR A 151 -25.92 -15.94 7.30
CA THR A 151 -26.93 -16.00 8.36
C THR A 151 -27.87 -14.81 8.20
N ARG A 152 -29.03 -15.08 7.59
CA ARG A 152 -30.20 -14.21 7.57
C ARG A 152 -30.67 -14.10 9.02
N ARG A 153 -30.05 -13.21 9.80
CA ARG A 153 -30.56 -12.81 11.11
C ARG A 153 -31.90 -12.13 10.87
N GLU A 154 -32.93 -12.66 11.52
CA GLU A 154 -34.24 -12.04 11.57
C GLU A 154 -34.12 -10.58 12.06
N PRO A 155 -34.81 -9.62 11.43
CA PRO A 155 -34.83 -8.23 11.86
C PRO A 155 -35.75 -8.11 13.08
N ASN A 156 -35.28 -8.52 14.26
CA ASN A 156 -36.13 -8.50 15.47
C ASN A 156 -35.45 -8.00 16.75
N ALA A 157 -34.24 -7.44 16.66
CA ALA A 157 -33.75 -6.55 17.71
C ALA A 157 -34.12 -5.12 17.28
N LYS A 158 -34.90 -4.40 18.10
CA LYS A 158 -35.06 -2.95 17.95
C LYS A 158 -33.66 -2.34 18.01
N GLN A 159 -33.15 -1.90 16.87
CA GLN A 159 -31.84 -1.24 16.82
C GLN A 159 -31.96 0.02 17.67
N GLU A 160 -31.26 0.06 18.79
CA GLU A 160 -31.28 1.21 19.68
C GLU A 160 -30.75 2.44 18.93
N SER A 161 -31.30 3.62 19.27
CA SER A 161 -30.78 4.88 18.74
C SER A 161 -29.33 5.05 19.21
N PRO A 162 -28.43 5.54 18.35
CA PRO A 162 -27.05 5.77 18.76
C PRO A 162 -26.99 6.81 19.88
N ALA A 163 -25.97 6.72 20.73
CA ALA A 163 -25.79 7.64 21.85
C ALA A 163 -25.69 9.08 21.34
N SER A 164 -26.32 10.03 22.06
CA SER A 164 -26.24 11.45 21.70
C SER A 164 -24.82 12.01 21.79
N GLU A 165 -23.99 11.40 22.63
CA GLU A 165 -22.58 11.74 22.80
C GLU A 165 -21.74 10.47 22.91
N ARG A 166 -20.54 10.52 22.33
CA ARG A 166 -19.57 9.43 22.37
C ARG A 166 -18.16 9.99 22.55
N SER A 167 -17.33 9.32 23.34
CA SER A 167 -15.93 9.70 23.51
C SER A 167 -15.04 8.96 22.52
N PHE A 168 -14.07 9.67 21.95
CA PHE A 168 -13.08 9.15 21.01
C PHE A 168 -11.68 9.57 21.43
N TYR A 169 -10.67 8.74 21.17
CA TYR A 169 -9.26 9.10 21.31
C TYR A 169 -8.63 9.35 19.95
N LEU A 170 -8.09 10.54 19.76
CA LEU A 170 -7.43 10.97 18.55
C LEU A 170 -5.96 11.33 18.82
N PHE A 171 -5.07 10.86 17.96
CA PHE A 171 -3.67 11.28 17.96
C PHE A 171 -3.56 12.66 17.30
N VAL A 172 -3.16 13.69 18.06
CA VAL A 172 -3.22 15.09 17.59
C VAL A 172 -1.88 15.83 17.62
N THR A 173 -0.82 15.21 18.11
CA THR A 173 0.49 15.84 18.32
C THR A 173 1.56 15.34 17.32
N ASP A 174 2.81 15.77 17.48
CA ASP A 174 3.98 15.33 16.71
C ASP A 174 4.86 14.29 17.44
N GLY A 175 4.36 13.75 18.55
CA GLY A 175 5.08 12.75 19.35
C GLY A 175 5.04 11.33 18.79
N ASN A 176 5.44 10.37 19.61
CA ASN A 176 5.45 8.96 19.23
C ASN A 176 4.03 8.36 19.30
N LEU A 177 3.60 7.64 18.26
CA LEU A 177 2.32 6.90 18.24
C LEU A 177 2.17 5.87 19.37
N SER A 178 3.27 5.42 19.96
CA SER A 178 3.25 4.50 21.13
C SER A 178 3.11 5.22 22.47
N ASP A 179 3.17 6.55 22.50
CA ASP A 179 3.05 7.33 23.72
C ASP A 179 1.59 7.75 23.96
N ARG A 180 1.04 7.25 25.07
CA ARG A 180 -0.34 7.52 25.51
C ARG A 180 -0.64 9.02 25.63
N ASN A 181 0.35 9.85 25.99
CA ASN A 181 0.16 11.28 26.21
C ASN A 181 -0.03 12.07 24.91
N GLN A 182 0.18 11.43 23.76
CA GLN A 182 0.01 12.03 22.44
C GLN A 182 -1.44 11.91 21.92
N TYR A 183 -2.31 11.24 22.69
CA TYR A 183 -3.72 11.04 22.36
C TYR A 183 -4.60 11.95 23.20
N THR A 184 -5.49 12.67 22.53
CA THR A 184 -6.50 13.52 23.15
C THR A 184 -7.85 12.82 23.12
N ARG A 185 -8.56 12.84 24.25
CA ARG A 185 -9.95 12.43 24.31
C ARG A 185 -10.83 13.56 23.79
N ILE A 186 -11.67 13.26 22.82
CA ILE A 186 -12.61 14.16 22.15
C ILE A 186 -14.02 13.65 22.45
N THR A 187 -14.92 14.54 22.86
CA THR A 187 -16.34 14.22 22.91
C THR A 187 -16.96 14.55 21.56
N GLY A 188 -17.51 13.55 20.88
CA GLY A 188 -18.30 13.73 19.68
C GLY A 188 -19.78 13.79 20.02
N ARG A 189 -20.50 14.74 19.44
CA ARG A 189 -21.96 14.87 19.52
C ARG A 189 -22.58 14.29 18.27
N LEU A 190 -23.58 13.43 18.42
CA LEU A 190 -24.30 12.84 17.30
C LEU A 190 -24.99 13.95 16.49
N LEU A 191 -24.66 14.05 15.20
CA LEU A 191 -25.31 14.99 14.29
C LEU A 191 -26.48 14.35 13.57
N GLN A 192 -26.21 13.20 12.95
CA GLN A 192 -27.15 12.51 12.10
C GLN A 192 -26.78 11.03 12.06
N HIS A 193 -27.78 10.19 11.82
CA HIS A 193 -27.57 8.77 11.65
C HIS A 193 -28.62 8.17 10.72
N SER A 194 -28.30 6.99 10.23
CA SER A 194 -29.17 6.10 9.48
C SER A 194 -29.18 4.71 10.17
N PRO A 195 -29.78 3.66 9.57
CA PRO A 195 -29.63 2.30 10.06
C PRO A 195 -28.20 1.75 9.97
N ARG A 196 -27.33 2.30 9.09
CA ARG A 196 -25.98 1.77 8.82
C ARG A 196 -24.84 2.72 9.15
N VAL A 197 -25.10 4.01 9.38
CA VAL A 197 -24.08 5.03 9.59
C VAL A 197 -24.47 5.92 10.77
N ALA A 198 -23.49 6.31 11.60
CA ALA A 198 -23.66 7.33 12.63
C ALA A 198 -22.55 8.40 12.50
N ILE A 199 -22.93 9.67 12.39
CA ILE A 199 -21.99 10.78 12.25
C ILE A 199 -21.94 11.57 13.56
N TYR A 200 -20.75 11.66 14.14
CA TYR A 200 -20.45 12.46 15.31
C TYR A 200 -19.59 13.66 14.91
N LEU A 201 -19.90 14.83 15.48
CA LEU A 201 -19.10 16.04 15.36
C LEU A 201 -18.36 16.31 16.65
N ASP A 202 -17.06 16.51 16.53
CA ASP A 202 -16.20 17.02 17.60
C ASP A 202 -16.84 18.22 18.32
N GLU A 203 -16.95 18.15 19.65
CA GLU A 203 -17.55 19.20 20.48
C GLU A 203 -16.94 20.58 20.30
N GLN A 204 -15.68 20.66 19.85
CA GLN A 204 -14.98 21.92 19.63
C GLN A 204 -15.49 22.70 18.42
N GLN A 205 -16.31 22.09 17.56
CA GLN A 205 -16.85 22.68 16.35
C GLN A 205 -18.38 22.83 16.41
N LYS A 206 -18.90 23.91 15.83
CA LYS A 206 -20.33 24.15 15.69
C LYS A 206 -20.83 23.64 14.35
N ILE A 207 -22.07 23.18 14.31
CA ILE A 207 -22.74 22.71 13.07
C ILE A 207 -22.73 23.80 12.00
N SER A 208 -22.91 25.07 12.39
CA SER A 208 -22.89 26.21 11.48
C SER A 208 -21.54 26.47 10.79
N GLU A 209 -20.47 25.80 11.23
CA GLU A 209 -19.13 25.89 10.64
C GLU A 209 -18.88 24.79 9.60
N LEU A 210 -19.79 23.81 9.49
CA LEU A 210 -19.75 22.79 8.45
C LEU A 210 -20.33 23.34 7.15
N ASP A 211 -19.98 22.69 6.04
CA ASP A 211 -20.74 22.87 4.81
C ASP A 211 -22.17 22.33 5.02
N PRO A 212 -23.23 23.09 4.66
CA PRO A 212 -24.62 22.71 4.95
C PRO A 212 -25.04 21.34 4.43
N GLU A 213 -24.46 20.90 3.31
CA GLU A 213 -24.83 19.65 2.62
C GLU A 213 -23.89 18.48 3.00
N LEU A 214 -22.81 18.73 3.74
CA LEU A 214 -21.76 17.72 3.98
C LEU A 214 -22.30 16.48 4.72
N VAL A 215 -23.08 16.67 5.77
CA VAL A 215 -23.53 15.55 6.63
C VAL A 215 -24.49 14.64 5.87
N GLU A 216 -25.41 15.23 5.10
CA GLU A 216 -26.36 14.50 4.25
C GLU A 216 -25.62 13.76 3.14
N GLU A 217 -24.74 14.45 2.42
CA GLU A 217 -23.94 13.87 1.32
C GLU A 217 -23.07 12.70 1.80
N ILE A 218 -22.46 12.78 3.00
CA ILE A 218 -21.68 11.66 3.57
C ILE A 218 -22.57 10.42 3.74
N ILE A 219 -23.76 10.58 4.33
CA ILE A 219 -24.67 9.44 4.55
C ILE A 219 -25.12 8.87 3.21
N GLU A 220 -25.59 9.71 2.30
CA GLU A 220 -26.07 9.26 0.99
C GLU A 220 -24.97 8.56 0.20
N THR A 221 -23.78 9.13 0.15
CA THR A 221 -22.62 8.54 -0.52
C THR A 221 -22.23 7.19 0.09
N LEU A 222 -22.12 7.12 1.41
CA LEU A 222 -21.76 5.89 2.09
C LEU A 222 -22.78 4.78 1.85
N GLU A 223 -24.06 5.07 2.03
CA GLU A 223 -25.11 4.06 1.93
C GLU A 223 -25.41 3.62 0.51
N GLN A 224 -25.43 4.56 -0.45
CA GLN A 224 -25.90 4.28 -1.80
C GLN A 224 -24.76 3.88 -2.76
N GLN A 225 -23.53 4.33 -2.51
CA GLN A 225 -22.44 4.19 -3.48
C GLN A 225 -21.24 3.40 -2.95
N VAL A 226 -20.89 3.56 -1.67
CA VAL A 226 -19.63 3.05 -1.13
C VAL A 226 -19.77 1.73 -0.40
N LEU A 227 -20.57 1.65 0.67
CA LEU A 227 -20.54 0.52 1.60
C LEU A 227 -20.88 -0.82 0.92
N ASP A 228 -21.90 -0.85 0.06
CA ASP A 228 -22.29 -2.07 -0.65
C ASP A 228 -21.26 -2.48 -1.70
N ARG A 229 -20.70 -1.50 -2.42
CA ARG A 229 -19.65 -1.75 -3.40
C ARG A 229 -18.40 -2.33 -2.74
N ILE A 230 -17.94 -1.73 -1.64
CA ILE A 230 -16.78 -2.23 -0.88
C ILE A 230 -17.08 -3.60 -0.28
N ASN A 231 -18.28 -3.83 0.25
CA ASN A 231 -18.66 -5.14 0.78
C ASN A 231 -18.60 -6.24 -0.30
N ILE A 232 -19.09 -5.97 -1.51
CA ILE A 232 -19.04 -6.90 -2.64
C ILE A 232 -17.60 -7.13 -3.11
N GLN A 233 -16.81 -6.06 -3.25
CA GLN A 233 -15.50 -6.10 -3.89
C GLN A 233 -14.38 -6.52 -2.94
N CYS A 234 -14.39 -6.06 -1.70
CA CYS A 234 -13.33 -6.30 -0.71
C CYS A 234 -13.77 -7.26 0.41
N GLY A 235 -15.07 -7.27 0.73
CA GLY A 235 -15.67 -8.03 1.83
C GLY A 235 -16.25 -7.13 2.92
N PRO A 236 -17.02 -7.69 3.86
CA PRO A 236 -17.75 -6.91 4.86
C PRO A 236 -16.83 -6.29 5.90
N ILE A 237 -17.18 -5.06 6.31
CA ILE A 237 -16.64 -4.43 7.51
C ILE A 237 -17.40 -5.03 8.70
N ARG A 238 -16.66 -5.42 9.75
CA ARG A 238 -17.27 -5.91 10.99
C ARG A 238 -17.83 -4.74 11.77
N ASP A 239 -19.00 -4.97 12.33
CA ASP A 239 -19.55 -4.20 13.43
C ASP A 239 -18.77 -4.57 14.71
N ILE A 240 -17.86 -3.69 15.14
CA ILE A 240 -16.89 -3.98 16.21
C ILE A 240 -17.52 -3.73 17.59
N ASP A 241 -18.34 -2.68 17.72
CA ASP A 241 -19.01 -2.30 18.96
C ASP A 241 -20.46 -2.79 19.05
N LEU A 242 -20.93 -3.51 18.03
CA LEU A 242 -22.22 -4.21 17.97
C LEU A 242 -23.44 -3.27 17.91
N ASP A 243 -23.25 -2.04 17.41
CA ASP A 243 -24.34 -1.06 17.25
C ASP A 243 -24.98 -1.06 15.85
N GLY A 244 -24.41 -1.86 14.94
CA GLY A 244 -24.85 -2.04 13.57
C GLY A 244 -24.51 -0.88 12.63
N ARG A 245 -23.68 0.08 13.05
CA ARG A 245 -23.41 1.32 12.30
C ARG A 245 -21.93 1.60 12.15
N PHE A 246 -21.54 1.90 10.92
CA PHE A 246 -20.23 2.46 10.62
C PHE A 246 -20.14 3.89 11.17
N THR A 247 -19.24 4.12 12.11
CA THR A 247 -19.12 5.39 12.83
C THR A 247 -18.21 6.38 12.11
N ILE A 248 -18.68 7.61 11.91
CA ILE A 248 -17.88 8.71 11.35
C ILE A 248 -17.62 9.75 12.44
N LEU A 249 -16.36 10.13 12.65
CA LEU A 249 -16.00 11.30 13.46
C LEU A 249 -15.55 12.45 12.55
N LEU A 250 -16.35 13.52 12.49
CA LEU A 250 -15.98 14.80 11.90
C LEU A 250 -15.19 15.62 12.92
N SER A 251 -13.93 15.93 12.62
CA SER A 251 -13.10 16.71 13.54
C SER A 251 -12.18 17.72 12.84
N PRO A 252 -12.08 18.96 13.36
CA PRO A 252 -11.17 19.96 12.83
C PRO A 252 -9.70 19.69 13.17
N TRP A 253 -9.43 18.75 14.09
CA TRP A 253 -8.06 18.35 14.44
C TRP A 253 -7.28 17.79 13.25
N LEU A 254 -7.95 17.19 12.27
CA LEU A 254 -7.33 16.67 11.06
C LEU A 254 -6.71 17.77 10.18
N SER A 255 -7.12 19.03 10.39
CA SER A 255 -6.48 20.20 9.77
C SER A 255 -5.26 20.71 10.53
N ARG A 256 -4.98 20.19 11.73
CA ARG A 256 -3.98 20.74 12.66
C ARG A 256 -2.98 19.71 13.16
N LEU A 257 -2.88 18.56 12.51
CA LEU A 257 -1.99 17.48 12.93
C LEU A 257 -0.53 17.94 12.91
N GLN A 258 0.26 17.42 13.85
CA GLN A 258 1.68 17.77 14.04
C GLN A 258 1.91 19.29 14.19
N GLY A 259 1.01 19.96 14.94
CA GLY A 259 1.09 21.40 15.16
C GLY A 259 0.76 22.24 13.92
N GLY A 260 -0.11 21.74 13.04
CA GLY A 260 -0.55 22.43 11.82
C GLY A 260 0.34 22.22 10.60
N LYS A 261 1.34 21.33 10.68
CA LYS A 261 2.23 21.02 9.55
C LYS A 261 1.58 20.07 8.54
N THR A 262 0.63 19.26 9.00
CA THR A 262 0.02 18.20 8.19
C THR A 262 -1.50 18.33 8.22
N PHE A 263 -2.08 18.30 7.02
CA PHE A 263 -3.51 18.30 6.78
C PHE A 263 -3.93 16.94 6.20
N ILE A 264 -4.90 16.28 6.82
CA ILE A 264 -5.46 15.00 6.37
C ILE A 264 -6.95 15.20 6.11
N ASN A 265 -7.47 14.65 5.01
CA ASN A 265 -8.89 14.71 4.66
C ASN A 265 -9.69 13.61 5.37
N GLY A 266 -9.12 12.42 5.47
CA GLY A 266 -9.66 11.32 6.24
C GLY A 266 -8.57 10.30 6.51
N PHE A 267 -8.81 9.43 7.49
CA PHE A 267 -7.99 8.24 7.68
C PHE A 267 -8.78 7.17 8.43
N VAL A 268 -8.39 5.92 8.20
CA VAL A 268 -8.76 4.79 9.06
C VAL A 268 -7.59 4.40 9.93
N ARG A 269 -7.86 4.10 11.21
CA ARG A 269 -6.85 3.58 12.14
C ARG A 269 -7.05 2.08 12.34
N PRO A 270 -6.14 1.20 11.86
CA PRO A 270 -6.32 -0.24 11.93
C PRO A 270 -6.49 -0.81 13.35
N SER A 271 -5.92 -0.15 14.37
CA SER A 271 -6.08 -0.58 15.76
C SER A 271 -7.51 -0.48 16.28
N ASP A 272 -8.38 0.34 15.68
CA ASP A 272 -9.79 0.47 16.07
C ASP A 272 -10.58 -0.82 15.82
N PHE A 273 -10.13 -1.65 14.88
CA PHE A 273 -10.73 -2.95 14.55
C PHE A 273 -10.19 -4.10 15.40
N ARG A 274 -9.23 -3.84 16.30
CA ARG A 274 -8.57 -4.86 17.12
C ARG A 274 -9.06 -4.82 18.56
N GLU A 275 -9.68 -5.91 18.99
CA GLU A 275 -10.20 -6.08 20.36
C GLU A 275 -9.08 -6.06 21.43
N THR A 276 -7.84 -6.40 21.06
CA THR A 276 -6.72 -6.55 22.01
C THR A 276 -5.93 -5.26 22.28
N VAL A 277 -6.18 -4.18 21.55
CA VAL A 277 -5.40 -2.93 21.66
C VAL A 277 -6.10 -1.99 22.63
N SER A 278 -5.54 -1.73 23.81
CA SER A 278 -6.19 -0.89 24.82
C SER A 278 -6.32 0.58 24.42
N GLU A 279 -7.29 1.26 25.01
CA GLU A 279 -7.36 2.73 25.02
C GLU A 279 -6.03 3.36 25.54
N PRO A 280 -5.61 4.51 24.97
CA PRO A 280 -6.26 5.31 23.93
C PRO A 280 -5.84 4.94 22.50
N PHE A 281 -5.10 3.83 22.33
CA PHE A 281 -4.56 3.42 21.04
C PHE A 281 -5.62 2.81 20.12
N SER A 282 -6.82 2.53 20.66
CA SER A 282 -8.00 2.07 19.95
C SER A 282 -9.25 2.73 20.54
N ASN A 283 -10.26 2.94 19.69
CA ASN A 283 -11.64 3.29 20.06
C ASN A 283 -12.57 2.08 20.04
N HIS A 284 -12.06 0.90 19.63
CA HIS A 284 -12.80 -0.35 19.56
C HIS A 284 -14.14 -0.23 18.80
N CYS A 285 -14.13 0.44 17.65
CA CYS A 285 -15.29 0.56 16.78
C CYS A 285 -14.89 0.60 15.30
N ASP A 286 -15.80 0.17 14.43
CA ASP A 286 -15.67 0.33 13.00
C ASP A 286 -15.94 1.77 12.62
N MET A 287 -14.85 2.53 12.49
CA MET A 287 -14.92 3.95 12.30
C MET A 287 -13.97 4.52 11.25
N LEU A 288 -14.36 5.70 10.79
CA LEU A 288 -13.61 6.56 9.90
C LEU A 288 -13.51 7.97 10.52
N TYR A 289 -12.31 8.54 10.49
CA TYR A 289 -12.07 9.93 10.88
C TYR A 289 -12.07 10.79 9.62
N LEU A 290 -12.86 11.85 9.62
CA LEU A 290 -12.96 12.78 8.51
C LEU A 290 -12.71 14.20 8.98
N ASN A 291 -12.05 14.96 8.11
CA ASN A 291 -11.85 16.37 8.34
C ASN A 291 -13.17 17.09 8.16
N SER A 292 -13.55 17.90 9.13
CA SER A 292 -14.81 18.65 9.06
C SER A 292 -14.82 19.79 8.05
N ALA A 293 -13.66 20.12 7.46
CA ALA A 293 -13.53 21.11 6.38
C ALA A 293 -13.83 20.54 4.98
N LEU A 294 -14.19 19.25 4.87
CA LEU A 294 -14.55 18.62 3.60
C LEU A 294 -15.76 19.29 2.94
N LYS A 295 -15.84 19.12 1.62
CA LYS A 295 -16.92 19.65 0.78
C LYS A 295 -17.64 18.50 0.06
N PRO A 296 -18.96 18.62 -0.17
CA PRO A 296 -19.70 17.70 -1.03
C PRO A 296 -19.11 17.59 -2.44
N GLY A 297 -19.40 16.47 -3.12
CA GLY A 297 -19.06 16.24 -4.52
C GLY A 297 -18.07 15.10 -4.76
N GLN A 298 -17.51 15.04 -5.97
CA GLN A 298 -16.71 13.90 -6.44
C GLN A 298 -15.47 13.61 -5.57
N GLU A 299 -14.82 14.64 -5.05
CA GLU A 299 -13.67 14.47 -4.15
C GLU A 299 -14.05 13.73 -2.85
N LEU A 300 -15.24 13.99 -2.31
CA LEU A 300 -15.76 13.29 -1.14
C LEU A 300 -16.06 11.83 -1.47
N LEU A 301 -16.67 11.55 -2.62
CA LEU A 301 -16.93 10.17 -3.07
C LEU A 301 -15.63 9.38 -3.25
N ASP A 302 -14.62 9.98 -3.88
CA ASP A 302 -13.31 9.35 -4.07
C ASP A 302 -12.64 9.09 -2.71
N LEU A 303 -12.66 10.09 -1.80
CA LEU A 303 -12.12 9.95 -0.44
C LEU A 303 -12.85 8.85 0.37
N LEU A 304 -14.17 8.84 0.40
CA LEU A 304 -14.93 7.86 1.16
C LEU A 304 -14.70 6.46 0.61
N SER A 305 -14.64 6.30 -0.72
CA SER A 305 -14.32 5.02 -1.36
C SER A 305 -12.91 4.54 -0.97
N HIS A 306 -11.93 5.45 -0.95
CA HIS A 306 -10.57 5.19 -0.53
C HIS A 306 -10.49 4.72 0.94
N GLU A 307 -11.04 5.52 1.85
CA GLU A 307 -10.90 5.26 3.28
C GLU A 307 -11.74 4.07 3.75
N VAL A 308 -12.95 3.88 3.22
CA VAL A 308 -13.78 2.69 3.55
C VAL A 308 -13.10 1.41 3.06
N THR A 309 -12.29 1.47 1.99
CA THR A 309 -11.46 0.32 1.57
C THR A 309 -10.42 -0.03 2.64
N HIS A 310 -9.77 0.95 3.25
CA HIS A 310 -8.86 0.71 4.38
C HIS A 310 -9.59 0.10 5.59
N ALA A 311 -10.82 0.52 5.87
CA ALA A 311 -11.65 -0.08 6.92
C ALA A 311 -11.94 -1.56 6.64
N ALA A 312 -12.32 -1.91 5.40
CA ALA A 312 -12.56 -3.29 5.00
C ALA A 312 -11.31 -4.16 5.13
N VAL A 313 -10.16 -3.68 4.63
CA VAL A 313 -8.87 -4.37 4.74
C VAL A 313 -8.46 -4.56 6.21
N SER A 314 -8.58 -3.51 7.03
CA SER A 314 -8.22 -3.56 8.46
C SER A 314 -9.11 -4.52 9.23
N SER A 315 -10.43 -4.44 9.02
CA SER A 315 -11.44 -5.30 9.64
C SER A 315 -11.18 -6.78 9.36
N LEU A 316 -11.02 -7.16 8.09
CA LEU A 316 -10.84 -8.55 7.70
C LEU A 316 -9.54 -9.15 8.26
N ARG A 317 -8.47 -8.35 8.29
CA ARG A 317 -7.17 -8.81 8.78
C ARG A 317 -7.14 -8.92 10.30
N ALA A 318 -7.89 -8.06 11.01
CA ALA A 318 -8.11 -8.20 12.45
C ALA A 318 -8.82 -9.52 12.81
N VAL A 319 -9.81 -9.97 12.02
CA VAL A 319 -10.49 -11.27 12.22
C VAL A 319 -9.53 -12.44 12.04
N GLN A 320 -8.83 -12.44 10.90
CA GLN A 320 -7.94 -13.53 10.55
C GLN A 320 -6.81 -13.66 11.57
N SER A 321 -6.52 -12.57 12.29
CA SER A 321 -5.55 -12.56 13.36
C SER A 321 -5.97 -13.34 14.62
N GLY A 322 -7.27 -13.48 14.87
CA GLY A 322 -7.83 -14.34 15.92
C GLY A 322 -7.99 -15.81 15.49
N SER A 323 -7.65 -16.16 14.25
CA SER A 323 -7.79 -17.52 13.73
C SER A 323 -6.68 -18.46 14.26
N ARG A 324 -6.91 -19.78 14.18
CA ARG A 324 -5.89 -20.81 14.53
C ARG A 324 -4.56 -20.67 13.77
N ARG A 325 -4.52 -19.89 12.70
CA ARG A 325 -3.32 -19.62 11.88
C ARG A 325 -2.44 -18.49 12.46
N GLY A 326 -2.86 -17.85 13.55
CA GLY A 326 -2.13 -16.75 14.20
C GLY A 326 -2.44 -15.37 13.61
N PRO A 327 -1.89 -14.30 14.20
CA PRO A 327 -2.09 -12.94 13.76
C PRO A 327 -1.64 -12.74 12.31
N LEU A 328 -2.48 -12.14 11.46
CA LEU A 328 -1.98 -11.54 10.24
C LEU A 328 -1.25 -10.25 10.61
N MET A 329 -0.03 -10.07 10.10
CA MET A 329 0.73 -8.81 10.20
C MET A 329 -0.08 -7.67 9.59
N ASP A 330 0.23 -6.38 9.72
CA ASP A 330 -0.42 -5.35 8.87
C ASP A 330 -0.02 -5.50 7.40
N GLU A 331 -0.84 -5.00 6.47
CA GLU A 331 -0.43 -4.93 5.06
C GLU A 331 0.66 -3.88 4.90
N GLU A 332 1.57 -4.09 3.95
CA GLU A 332 2.57 -3.10 3.59
C GLU A 332 1.92 -1.85 3.00
N ASP A 333 2.43 -0.67 3.37
CA ASP A 333 1.79 0.61 3.07
C ASP A 333 1.53 0.81 1.58
N TRP A 334 2.48 0.43 0.70
CA TRP A 334 2.31 0.56 -0.75
C TRP A 334 1.09 -0.21 -1.25
N LEU A 335 0.92 -1.47 -0.84
CA LEU A 335 -0.22 -2.28 -1.26
C LEU A 335 -1.54 -1.82 -0.64
N ASN A 336 -1.52 -1.43 0.64
CA ASN A 336 -2.70 -0.92 1.32
C ASN A 336 -3.24 0.35 0.64
N GLU A 337 -2.34 1.24 0.21
CA GLU A 337 -2.69 2.46 -0.56
C GLU A 337 -3.15 2.14 -1.99
N GLY A 338 -2.46 1.22 -2.66
CA GLY A 338 -2.81 0.84 -4.02
C GLY A 338 -4.21 0.22 -4.12
N ILE A 339 -4.59 -0.66 -3.18
CA ILE A 339 -5.93 -1.26 -3.19
C ILE A 339 -7.03 -0.23 -2.94
N ALA A 340 -6.78 0.75 -2.08
CA ALA A 340 -7.71 1.85 -1.83
C ALA A 340 -7.91 2.70 -3.09
N HIS A 341 -6.84 3.00 -3.82
CA HIS A 341 -6.92 3.73 -5.09
C HIS A 341 -7.65 2.97 -6.21
N ILE A 342 -7.58 1.64 -6.27
CA ILE A 342 -8.38 0.85 -7.23
C ILE A 342 -9.88 1.04 -6.99
N MET A 343 -10.27 1.23 -5.74
CA MET A 343 -11.68 1.33 -5.36
C MET A 343 -12.29 2.72 -5.59
N GLU A 344 -11.47 3.73 -5.81
CA GLU A 344 -11.94 5.09 -6.15
C GLU A 344 -12.68 5.09 -7.50
N PRO A 345 -13.91 5.62 -7.57
CA PRO A 345 -14.67 5.72 -8.83
C PRO A 345 -14.12 6.81 -9.76
N GLY A 346 -13.60 7.90 -9.22
CA GLY A 346 -13.07 9.03 -9.96
C GLY A 346 -11.54 9.08 -9.93
N TYR A 347 -11.03 10.24 -10.36
CA TYR A 347 -9.61 10.50 -10.55
C TYR A 347 -9.12 11.71 -9.74
N THR A 348 -9.98 12.31 -8.91
CA THR A 348 -9.63 13.55 -8.18
C THR A 348 -8.45 13.34 -7.22
N ASN A 349 -8.34 12.13 -6.66
CA ASN A 349 -7.25 11.71 -5.78
C ASN A 349 -6.13 10.96 -6.56
N ARG A 350 -6.27 10.69 -7.87
CA ARG A 350 -5.33 9.83 -8.63
C ARG A 350 -4.48 10.62 -9.61
N ASP A 351 -5.09 11.53 -10.36
CA ASP A 351 -4.48 12.12 -11.55
C ASP A 351 -3.17 12.84 -11.26
N TYR A 352 -3.15 13.68 -10.23
CA TYR A 352 -1.96 14.44 -9.90
C TYR A 352 -0.82 13.54 -9.37
N ARG A 353 -1.16 12.43 -8.67
CA ARG A 353 -0.19 11.43 -8.19
C ARG A 353 0.40 10.63 -9.34
N ILE A 354 -0.44 10.22 -10.28
CA ILE A 354 -0.05 9.54 -11.51
C ILE A 354 0.83 10.46 -12.37
N SER A 355 0.44 11.72 -12.53
CA SER A 355 1.21 12.73 -13.25
C SER A 355 2.57 12.99 -12.59
N GLU A 356 2.62 12.99 -11.26
CA GLU A 356 3.86 13.11 -10.49
C GLU A 356 4.81 11.95 -10.81
N PHE A 357 4.31 10.71 -10.81
CA PHE A 357 5.07 9.53 -11.17
C PHE A 357 5.61 9.62 -12.61
N TYR A 358 4.76 9.90 -13.59
CA TYR A 358 5.18 9.97 -14.99
C TYR A 358 6.24 11.02 -15.28
N ARG A 359 6.29 12.11 -14.50
CA ARG A 359 7.30 13.15 -14.68
C ARG A 359 8.71 12.69 -14.28
N LYS A 360 8.81 11.77 -13.32
CA LYS A 360 10.08 11.34 -12.75
C LYS A 360 10.02 9.92 -12.17
N PRO A 361 9.73 8.90 -12.99
CA PRO A 361 9.47 7.54 -12.50
C PRO A 361 10.66 6.96 -11.74
N GLU A 362 11.88 7.35 -12.08
CA GLU A 362 13.11 6.92 -11.40
C GLU A 362 13.26 7.43 -9.96
N ALA A 363 12.49 8.43 -9.56
CA ALA A 363 12.50 8.98 -8.20
C ALA A 363 11.53 8.28 -7.24
N TYR A 364 10.68 7.38 -7.74
CA TYR A 364 9.55 6.84 -7.00
C TYR A 364 9.61 5.31 -6.94
N PRO A 365 10.18 4.73 -5.86
CA PRO A 365 10.21 3.29 -5.69
C PRO A 365 8.79 2.73 -5.58
N LEU A 366 8.51 1.64 -6.29
CA LEU A 366 7.21 0.98 -6.25
C LEU A 366 6.95 0.27 -4.91
N VAL A 367 7.95 -0.45 -4.40
CA VAL A 367 7.83 -1.26 -3.17
C VAL A 367 8.40 -0.49 -1.99
N VAL A 368 7.52 0.01 -1.13
CA VAL A 368 7.89 0.65 0.13
C VAL A 368 6.99 0.08 1.24
N ALA A 369 7.56 -0.79 2.07
CA ALA A 369 6.80 -1.53 3.07
C ALA A 369 6.23 -0.62 4.18
N ASP A 370 7.01 0.39 4.58
CA ASP A 370 6.69 1.35 5.64
C ASP A 370 7.07 2.75 5.15
N TYR A 371 6.08 3.50 4.65
CA TYR A 371 6.27 4.85 4.12
C TYR A 371 6.77 5.81 5.19
N TYR A 372 6.33 5.63 6.44
CA TYR A 372 6.72 6.50 7.54
C TYR A 372 8.22 6.37 7.84
N ARG A 373 8.71 5.13 8.03
CA ARG A 373 10.14 4.87 8.28
C ARG A 373 11.03 5.23 7.11
N ALA A 374 10.54 5.06 5.88
CA ALA A 374 11.27 5.45 4.68
C ALA A 374 11.26 6.97 4.42
N GLN A 375 10.58 7.77 5.25
CA GLN A 375 10.35 9.21 5.02
C GLN A 375 9.67 9.51 3.68
N LEU A 376 8.90 8.55 3.17
CA LEU A 376 8.10 8.64 1.95
C LEU A 376 6.60 8.74 2.26
N TRP A 377 6.27 9.05 3.52
CA TRP A 377 4.90 9.32 3.95
C TRP A 377 4.27 10.40 3.07
N ARG A 378 3.16 10.06 2.42
CA ARG A 378 2.42 10.90 1.47
C ARG A 378 3.20 11.30 0.22
N ASN A 379 4.24 10.56 -0.15
CA ASN A 379 4.92 10.77 -1.43
C ASN A 379 3.95 10.48 -2.59
N HIS A 380 3.59 11.53 -3.34
CA HIS A 380 2.58 11.44 -4.40
C HIS A 380 3.00 10.52 -5.53
N GLY A 381 4.26 10.56 -5.95
CA GLY A 381 4.76 9.71 -7.04
C GLY A 381 4.80 8.23 -6.67
N CYS A 382 5.17 7.86 -5.43
CA CYS A 382 5.10 6.46 -4.97
C CYS A 382 3.65 5.94 -4.97
N ARG A 383 2.70 6.77 -4.50
CA ARG A 383 1.27 6.45 -4.54
C ARG A 383 0.73 6.34 -5.97
N GLY A 384 1.20 7.20 -6.88
CA GLY A 384 0.89 7.13 -8.32
C GLY A 384 1.42 5.83 -8.96
N ALA A 385 2.66 5.47 -8.66
CA ALA A 385 3.28 4.23 -9.14
C ALA A 385 2.48 2.99 -8.71
N VAL A 386 2.14 2.89 -7.42
CA VAL A 386 1.39 1.72 -6.93
C VAL A 386 -0.05 1.66 -7.41
N ASN A 387 -0.70 2.82 -7.60
CA ASN A 387 -2.01 2.91 -8.22
C ASN A 387 -1.99 2.28 -9.62
N LEU A 388 -1.08 2.74 -10.48
CA LEU A 388 -0.91 2.20 -11.84
C LEU A 388 -0.55 0.71 -11.84
N PHE A 389 0.34 0.30 -10.94
CA PHE A 389 0.78 -1.10 -10.86
C PHE A 389 -0.34 -2.05 -10.44
N LEU A 390 -1.09 -1.73 -9.39
CA LEU A 390 -2.17 -2.60 -8.94
C LEU A 390 -3.39 -2.54 -9.86
N ASP A 391 -3.69 -1.38 -10.47
CA ASP A 391 -4.73 -1.30 -11.50
C ASP A 391 -4.37 -2.19 -12.70
N TRP A 392 -3.12 -2.16 -13.16
CA TRP A 392 -2.64 -3.08 -14.18
C TRP A 392 -2.78 -4.55 -13.75
N CYS A 393 -2.38 -4.91 -12.51
CA CYS A 393 -2.58 -6.27 -11.99
C CYS A 393 -4.06 -6.68 -11.93
N ASN A 394 -4.94 -5.75 -11.56
CA ASN A 394 -6.39 -5.95 -11.51
C ASN A 394 -6.96 -6.21 -12.91
N GLN A 395 -6.50 -5.46 -13.92
CA GLN A 395 -6.89 -5.66 -15.32
C GLN A 395 -6.42 -7.00 -15.91
N LEU A 396 -5.30 -7.54 -15.41
CA LEU A 396 -4.81 -8.86 -15.83
C LEU A 396 -5.67 -10.02 -15.31
N GLU A 397 -6.46 -9.83 -14.25
CA GLU A 397 -7.29 -10.90 -13.67
C GLU A 397 -8.63 -11.05 -14.43
N PRO A 398 -8.85 -12.13 -15.21
CA PRO A 398 -10.05 -12.23 -16.06
C PRO A 398 -11.36 -12.30 -15.28
N ALA A 399 -11.30 -12.75 -14.02
CA ALA A 399 -12.47 -12.92 -13.17
C ALA A 399 -12.94 -11.61 -12.53
N GLN A 400 -12.15 -10.53 -12.61
CA GLN A 400 -12.43 -9.25 -11.94
C GLN A 400 -12.71 -9.40 -10.43
N ARG A 401 -12.03 -10.36 -9.77
CA ARG A 401 -12.14 -10.60 -8.32
C ARG A 401 -10.84 -10.25 -7.59
N PHE A 402 -9.97 -9.49 -8.22
CA PHE A 402 -8.67 -9.14 -7.68
C PHE A 402 -8.80 -8.42 -6.32
N PRO A 403 -9.66 -7.39 -6.12
CA PRO A 403 -9.81 -6.76 -4.81
C PRO A 403 -10.25 -7.73 -3.71
N TYR A 404 -11.16 -8.65 -4.04
CA TYR A 404 -11.66 -9.64 -3.09
C TYR A 404 -10.56 -10.61 -2.68
N ARG A 405 -9.85 -11.17 -3.67
CA ARG A 405 -8.74 -12.10 -3.46
C ARG A 405 -7.61 -11.41 -2.70
N PHE A 406 -7.28 -10.17 -3.05
CA PHE A 406 -6.26 -9.36 -2.41
C PHE A 406 -6.56 -9.19 -0.91
N THR A 407 -7.79 -8.80 -0.58
CA THR A 407 -8.19 -8.46 0.78
C THR A 407 -8.23 -9.70 1.67
N HIS A 408 -8.64 -10.85 1.13
CA HIS A 408 -8.72 -12.12 1.86
C HIS A 408 -7.40 -12.91 1.88
N HIS A 409 -6.35 -12.41 1.24
CA HIS A 409 -5.08 -13.12 1.12
C HIS A 409 -4.27 -13.04 2.44
N PRO A 410 -3.71 -14.16 2.93
CA PRO A 410 -3.01 -14.19 4.22
C PRO A 410 -1.59 -13.60 4.20
N LEU A 411 -0.95 -13.56 3.02
CA LEU A 411 0.38 -12.94 2.88
C LEU A 411 0.29 -11.42 2.75
N THR A 412 1.43 -10.74 2.78
CA THR A 412 1.59 -9.29 2.56
C THR A 412 2.68 -9.03 1.53
N GLY A 413 2.77 -7.78 1.06
CA GLY A 413 3.87 -7.32 0.22
C GLY A 413 4.05 -8.09 -1.09
N THR A 414 5.30 -8.16 -1.57
CA THR A 414 5.62 -8.80 -2.85
C THR A 414 5.20 -10.27 -2.90
N ARG A 415 5.34 -11.02 -1.80
CA ARG A 415 4.91 -12.43 -1.72
C ARG A 415 3.40 -12.61 -1.94
N LYS A 416 2.59 -11.66 -1.47
CA LYS A 416 1.15 -11.64 -1.78
C LYS A 416 0.95 -11.50 -3.28
N MET A 417 1.61 -10.51 -3.90
CA MET A 417 1.48 -10.26 -5.33
C MET A 417 1.89 -11.47 -6.16
N GLU A 418 2.97 -12.14 -5.75
CA GLU A 418 3.43 -13.38 -6.41
C GLU A 418 2.38 -14.49 -6.38
N GLN A 419 1.67 -14.66 -5.26
CA GLN A 419 0.61 -15.66 -5.16
C GLN A 419 -0.68 -15.26 -5.89
N LEU A 420 -1.06 -13.98 -5.84
CA LEU A 420 -2.27 -13.50 -6.51
C LEU A 420 -2.16 -13.59 -8.03
N THR A 421 -0.98 -13.26 -8.56
CA THR A 421 -0.68 -13.22 -10.00
C THR A 421 -0.06 -14.52 -10.52
N ALA A 422 0.38 -15.42 -9.63
CA ALA A 422 1.15 -16.62 -9.96
C ALA A 422 2.48 -16.31 -10.69
N HIS A 423 3.08 -15.15 -10.45
CA HIS A 423 4.30 -14.68 -11.12
C HIS A 423 5.32 -14.17 -10.11
N PRO A 424 6.63 -14.49 -10.27
CA PRO A 424 7.67 -13.86 -9.46
C PRO A 424 7.60 -12.34 -9.56
N PHE A 425 7.80 -11.63 -8.45
CA PHE A 425 7.65 -10.17 -8.42
C PHE A 425 8.60 -9.44 -9.39
N PRO A 426 9.90 -9.85 -9.53
CA PRO A 426 10.78 -9.21 -10.50
C PRO A 426 10.27 -9.28 -11.94
N GLU A 427 9.61 -10.38 -12.29
CA GLU A 427 9.05 -10.58 -13.61
C GLU A 427 7.78 -9.75 -13.81
N LEU A 428 6.92 -9.70 -12.79
CA LEU A 428 5.74 -8.83 -12.77
C LEU A 428 6.14 -7.36 -12.94
N PHE A 429 7.18 -6.91 -12.24
CA PHE A 429 7.72 -5.55 -12.36
C PHE A 429 8.28 -5.29 -13.75
N ARG A 430 9.04 -6.23 -14.33
CA ARG A 430 9.58 -6.14 -15.69
C ARG A 430 8.46 -5.95 -16.74
N LEU A 431 7.41 -6.76 -16.65
CA LEU A 431 6.26 -6.69 -17.54
C LEU A 431 5.51 -5.37 -17.41
N TRP A 432 5.32 -4.89 -16.18
CA TRP A 432 4.70 -3.60 -15.95
C TRP A 432 5.51 -2.44 -16.53
N SER A 433 6.84 -2.43 -16.34
CA SER A 433 7.69 -1.40 -16.96
C SER A 433 7.63 -1.40 -18.48
N LEU A 434 7.56 -2.58 -19.11
CA LEU A 434 7.34 -2.68 -20.55
C LEU A 434 5.96 -2.18 -20.98
N TYR A 435 4.94 -2.45 -20.19
CA TYR A 435 3.60 -1.92 -20.43
C TYR A 435 3.60 -0.39 -20.38
N LEU A 436 4.23 0.22 -19.37
CA LEU A 436 4.37 1.67 -19.26
C LEU A 436 5.14 2.28 -20.45
N ALA A 437 6.28 1.70 -20.82
CA ALA A 437 7.10 2.19 -21.92
C ALA A 437 6.46 2.06 -23.31
N ARG A 438 5.41 1.22 -23.45
CA ARG A 438 4.61 1.12 -24.68
C ARG A 438 3.50 2.16 -24.76
N GLN A 439 3.19 2.82 -23.65
CA GLN A 439 2.17 3.88 -23.60
C GLN A 439 2.75 5.28 -23.76
N SER A 440 4.05 5.44 -23.48
CA SER A 440 4.86 6.63 -23.78
C SER A 440 5.26 6.66 -25.24
#